data_AF-A0A3C1LGP9-F1
#
_entry.id   AF-A0A3C1LGP9-F1
#
_cell.length_a   1.000
_cell.length_b   1.000
_cell.length_c   1.000
_cell.angle_alpha   90.00
_cell.angle_beta   90.00
_cell.angle_gamma   90.00
#
_symmetry.space_group_name_H-M   'P 1'
#
loop_
_entity.id
_entity.type
_entity.pdbx_description
1 polymer ?
#
loop_
_entity_poly.entity_id
_entity_poly.type
_entity_poly.pdbx_seq_one_letter_code
_entity_poly.pdbx_strand_id
1 'polypeptide(L)'
;VKEGLQFVFRTKEVLGALSLDLFAVLLGGAVAMVPVFAKDILLVGPTGFGWLNAASDLGAGASVVLLTFFPMRQQQGKKLFFAVAGFGICIIIFALSKVFWLSFVALLVSGLMDGISVVVRGTILQLKTPDDKRGRVMSVNSMFINSSNELGQFESGVMARWLGVVPSVVFGGCATIAVVIFTWFKAPALRQMEY
;
A
#
# COMPACT_ATOMS: atom_id res chain seq x y z
N VAL A 1 11.37 3.27 -21.81
CA VAL A 1 11.81 2.54 -20.59
C VAL A 1 13.09 3.15 -20.01
N LYS A 2 14.22 3.17 -20.72
CA LYS A 2 15.52 3.70 -20.21
C LYS A 2 15.45 5.14 -19.68
N GLU A 3 14.80 6.04 -20.41
CA GLU A 3 14.59 7.44 -19.98
C GLU A 3 13.69 7.57 -18.76
N GLY A 4 12.70 6.70 -18.62
CA GLY A 4 11.78 6.72 -17.48
C GLY A 4 12.43 6.19 -16.20
N LEU A 5 13.25 5.14 -16.32
CA LEU A 5 14.14 4.73 -15.23
C LEU A 5 15.07 5.87 -14.83
N GLN A 6 15.76 6.49 -15.79
CA GLN A 6 16.71 7.57 -15.50
C GLN A 6 16.03 8.79 -14.83
N PHE A 7 14.77 9.08 -15.16
CA PHE A 7 13.98 10.14 -14.54
C PHE A 7 13.57 9.81 -13.10
N VAL A 8 13.10 8.58 -12.85
CA VAL A 8 12.80 8.09 -11.49
C VAL A 8 14.08 8.13 -10.64
N PHE A 9 15.21 7.65 -11.18
CA PHE A 9 16.51 7.66 -10.50
C PHE A 9 17.08 9.05 -10.24
N ARG A 10 16.73 10.04 -11.07
CA ARG A 10 17.20 11.43 -10.93
C ARG A 10 16.34 12.25 -9.96
N THR A 11 15.10 11.86 -9.74
CA THR A 11 14.14 12.58 -8.89
C THR A 11 14.03 11.87 -7.53
N LYS A 12 14.96 12.18 -6.61
CA LYS A 12 15.10 11.55 -5.27
C LYS A 12 13.78 11.45 -4.49
N GLU A 13 12.91 12.41 -4.75
CA GLU A 13 11.56 12.59 -4.25
C GLU A 13 10.60 11.49 -4.69
N VAL A 14 10.51 11.28 -6.01
CA VAL A 14 9.71 10.23 -6.64
C VAL A 14 10.29 8.87 -6.31
N LEU A 15 11.62 8.75 -6.30
CA LEU A 15 12.30 7.52 -5.93
C LEU A 15 12.06 7.15 -4.46
N GLY A 16 12.03 8.13 -3.55
CA GLY A 16 11.73 7.91 -2.14
C GLY A 16 10.27 7.51 -1.90
N ALA A 17 9.31 8.11 -2.61
CA ALA A 17 7.91 7.69 -2.55
C ALA A 17 7.70 6.28 -3.13
N LEU A 18 8.31 6.01 -4.28
CA LEU A 18 8.23 4.70 -4.94
C LEU A 18 8.92 3.61 -4.14
N SER A 19 10.12 3.87 -3.60
CA SER A 19 10.80 2.91 -2.74
C SER A 19 10.02 2.67 -1.45
N LEU A 20 9.44 3.70 -0.85
CA LEU A 20 8.57 3.53 0.31
C LEU A 20 7.34 2.68 0.00
N ASP A 21 6.69 2.84 -1.16
CA ASP A 21 5.68 1.88 -1.61
C ASP A 21 6.26 0.49 -1.69
N LEU A 22 7.40 0.41 -2.36
CA LEU A 22 7.96 -0.85 -2.79
C LEU A 22 8.21 -1.71 -1.57
N PHE A 23 8.83 -1.13 -0.56
CA PHE A 23 9.06 -1.79 0.71
C PHE A 23 7.76 -2.00 1.51
N ALA A 24 6.82 -1.05 1.51
CA ALA A 24 5.54 -1.21 2.22
C ALA A 24 4.66 -2.33 1.64
N VAL A 25 4.62 -2.47 0.32
CA VAL A 25 3.83 -3.48 -0.41
C VAL A 25 4.56 -4.82 -0.42
N LEU A 26 5.88 -4.82 -0.62
CA LEU A 26 6.71 -6.03 -0.60
C LEU A 26 6.64 -6.70 0.78
N LEU A 27 6.75 -5.92 1.85
CA LEU A 27 6.68 -6.46 3.21
C LEU A 27 5.23 -6.68 3.67
N GLY A 28 4.28 -5.90 3.14
CA GLY A 28 2.89 -5.87 3.57
C GLY A 28 1.94 -6.84 2.85
N GLY A 29 2.42 -7.94 2.26
CA GLY A 29 1.67 -8.90 1.42
C GLY A 29 0.50 -9.66 2.10
N ALA A 30 -0.17 -9.01 3.05
CA ALA A 30 -1.37 -9.42 3.76
C ALA A 30 -2.50 -9.85 2.82
N VAL A 31 -2.64 -9.21 1.65
CA VAL A 31 -3.71 -9.53 0.66
C VAL A 31 -3.60 -10.98 0.18
N ALA A 32 -2.39 -11.50 -0.03
CA ALA A 32 -2.19 -12.90 -0.42
C ALA A 32 -2.57 -13.90 0.68
N MET A 33 -2.62 -13.44 1.93
CA MET A 33 -2.93 -14.27 3.10
C MET A 33 -4.41 -14.20 3.52
N VAL A 34 -5.18 -13.23 3.00
CA VAL A 34 -6.64 -13.12 3.21
C VAL A 34 -7.40 -14.43 2.97
N PRO A 35 -7.18 -15.21 1.89
CA PRO A 35 -7.89 -16.48 1.68
C PRO A 35 -7.57 -17.52 2.77
N VAL A 36 -6.34 -17.55 3.26
CA VAL A 36 -5.92 -18.45 4.33
C VAL A 36 -6.55 -18.02 5.66
N PHE A 37 -6.60 -16.70 5.93
CA PHE A 37 -7.31 -16.14 7.09
C PHE A 37 -8.81 -16.45 7.08
N ALA A 38 -9.48 -16.28 5.95
CA ALA A 38 -10.92 -16.52 5.83
C ALA A 38 -11.27 -17.98 6.12
N LYS A 39 -10.46 -18.92 5.60
CA LYS A 39 -10.69 -20.36 5.74
C LYS A 39 -10.25 -20.92 7.09
N ASP A 40 -9.01 -20.61 7.51
CA ASP A 40 -8.35 -21.31 8.61
C ASP A 40 -8.47 -20.58 9.96
N ILE A 41 -8.75 -19.27 9.95
CA ILE A 41 -8.80 -18.45 11.18
C ILE A 41 -10.22 -17.97 11.48
N LEU A 42 -10.87 -17.38 10.49
CA LEU A 42 -12.22 -16.81 10.65
C LEU A 42 -13.32 -17.86 10.41
N LEU A 43 -12.96 -19.06 9.91
CA LEU A 43 -13.87 -20.18 9.63
C LEU A 43 -15.09 -19.76 8.79
N VAL A 44 -14.89 -18.80 7.89
CA VAL A 44 -15.95 -18.25 7.04
C VAL A 44 -15.91 -18.97 5.69
N GLY A 45 -17.08 -19.32 5.19
CA GLY A 45 -17.21 -19.91 3.86
C GLY A 45 -16.80 -18.94 2.72
N PRO A 46 -16.91 -19.39 1.46
CA PRO A 46 -16.57 -18.61 0.27
C PRO A 46 -17.24 -17.22 0.22
N THR A 47 -18.45 -17.12 0.78
CA THR A 47 -19.22 -15.87 0.88
C THR A 47 -18.54 -14.85 1.81
N GLY A 48 -18.00 -15.27 2.95
CA GLY A 48 -17.29 -14.38 3.88
C GLY A 48 -15.97 -13.88 3.31
N PHE A 49 -15.23 -14.75 2.61
CA PHE A 49 -14.05 -14.35 1.84
C PHE A 49 -14.40 -13.30 0.77
N GLY A 50 -15.49 -13.49 0.04
CA GLY A 50 -15.98 -12.52 -0.95
C GLY A 50 -16.23 -11.15 -0.32
N TRP A 51 -16.88 -11.11 0.85
CA TRP A 51 -17.10 -9.87 1.59
C TRP A 51 -15.80 -9.21 2.10
N LEU A 52 -14.81 -9.99 2.55
CA LEU A 52 -13.52 -9.44 3.00
C LEU A 52 -12.72 -8.82 1.85
N ASN A 53 -12.71 -9.46 0.67
CA ASN A 53 -12.13 -8.85 -0.52
C ASN A 53 -12.90 -7.58 -0.93
N ALA A 54 -14.22 -7.67 -0.99
CA ALA A 54 -15.06 -6.53 -1.31
C ALA A 54 -14.85 -5.37 -0.33
N ALA A 55 -14.56 -5.63 0.96
CA ALA A 55 -14.26 -4.59 1.94
C ALA A 55 -13.08 -3.72 1.49
N SER A 56 -11.98 -4.36 1.06
CA SER A 56 -10.77 -3.65 0.60
C SER A 56 -11.06 -2.82 -0.65
N ASP A 57 -11.77 -3.39 -1.62
CA ASP A 57 -12.13 -2.71 -2.87
C ASP A 57 -13.14 -1.57 -2.65
N LEU A 58 -14.10 -1.75 -1.75
CA LEU A 58 -15.05 -0.71 -1.33
C LEU A 58 -14.32 0.44 -0.63
N GLY A 59 -13.35 0.13 0.23
CA GLY A 59 -12.48 1.13 0.85
C GLY A 59 -11.71 1.94 -0.19
N ALA A 60 -11.07 1.26 -1.15
CA ALA A 60 -10.34 1.91 -2.23
C ALA A 60 -11.26 2.77 -3.11
N GLY A 61 -12.45 2.29 -3.46
CA GLY A 61 -13.46 3.07 -4.19
C GLY A 61 -13.93 4.29 -3.41
N ALA A 62 -14.20 4.14 -2.11
CA ALA A 62 -14.56 5.24 -1.22
C ALA A 62 -13.46 6.30 -1.15
N SER A 63 -12.18 5.91 -1.25
CA SER A 63 -11.05 6.86 -1.24
C SER A 63 -11.11 7.83 -2.43
N VAL A 64 -11.48 7.34 -3.61
CA VAL A 64 -11.57 8.15 -4.84
C VAL A 64 -12.71 9.15 -4.70
N VAL A 65 -13.86 8.71 -4.18
CA VAL A 65 -15.00 9.59 -3.91
C VAL A 65 -14.62 10.65 -2.87
N LEU A 66 -14.02 10.23 -1.74
CA LEU A 66 -13.54 11.13 -0.69
C LEU A 66 -12.56 12.17 -1.24
N LEU A 67 -11.61 11.77 -2.06
CA LEU A 67 -10.63 12.67 -2.68
C LEU A 67 -11.24 13.61 -3.73
N THR A 68 -12.35 13.21 -4.35
CA THR A 68 -13.11 14.06 -5.25
C THR A 68 -13.79 15.21 -4.49
N PHE A 69 -14.36 14.92 -3.32
CA PHE A 69 -14.98 15.94 -2.47
C PHE A 69 -13.97 16.73 -1.62
N PHE A 70 -12.89 16.09 -1.19
CA PHE A 70 -11.82 16.67 -0.37
C PHE A 70 -10.46 16.55 -1.09
N PRO A 71 -10.24 17.36 -2.14
CA PRO A 71 -8.98 17.33 -2.87
C PRO A 71 -7.82 17.70 -1.93
N MET A 72 -6.75 16.89 -1.97
CA MET A 72 -5.56 17.12 -1.16
C MET A 72 -4.78 18.33 -1.67
N ARG A 73 -5.13 19.51 -1.16
CA ARG A 73 -4.53 20.80 -1.55
C ARG A 73 -3.32 21.24 -0.72
N GLN A 74 -3.08 20.63 0.43
CA GLN A 74 -1.96 20.97 1.34
C GLN A 74 -1.39 19.73 2.01
N GLN A 75 -0.08 19.74 2.26
CA GLN A 75 0.71 18.74 2.98
C GLN A 75 0.53 17.30 2.46
N GLN A 76 0.49 17.10 1.14
CA GLN A 76 0.26 15.79 0.51
C GLN A 76 1.30 14.75 0.97
N GLY A 77 2.56 15.17 1.15
CA GLY A 77 3.62 14.30 1.70
C GLY A 77 3.28 13.76 3.10
N LYS A 78 2.86 14.62 4.04
CA LYS A 78 2.48 14.19 5.40
C LYS A 78 1.26 13.26 5.38
N LYS A 79 0.26 13.58 4.56
CA LYS A 79 -0.95 12.76 4.41
C LYS A 79 -0.63 11.36 3.87
N LEU A 80 0.32 11.25 2.94
CA LEU A 80 0.80 9.96 2.45
C LEU A 80 1.42 9.13 3.58
N PHE A 81 2.30 9.71 4.40
CA PHE A 81 2.86 9.00 5.57
C PHE A 81 1.79 8.55 6.56
N PHE A 82 0.81 9.41 6.89
CA PHE A 82 -0.29 9.03 7.77
C PHE A 82 -1.16 7.92 7.18
N ALA A 83 -1.42 7.96 5.87
CA ALA A 83 -2.18 6.92 5.18
C ALA A 83 -1.45 5.56 5.24
N VAL A 84 -0.17 5.52 4.88
CA VAL A 84 0.61 4.27 4.91
C VAL A 84 0.82 3.76 6.34
N ALA A 85 0.98 4.65 7.33
CA ALA A 85 1.01 4.26 8.75
C ALA A 85 -0.32 3.65 9.20
N GLY A 86 -1.45 4.30 8.84
CA GLY A 86 -2.79 3.81 9.14
C GLY A 86 -3.08 2.47 8.48
N PHE A 87 -2.63 2.28 7.23
CA PHE A 87 -2.68 0.99 6.54
C PHE A 87 -1.95 -0.10 7.33
N GLY A 88 -0.69 0.12 7.73
CA GLY A 88 0.08 -0.85 8.51
C GLY A 88 -0.58 -1.23 9.84
N ILE A 89 -1.17 -0.25 10.55
CA ILE A 89 -1.92 -0.48 11.78
C ILE A 89 -3.17 -1.35 11.51
N CYS A 90 -3.92 -1.05 10.45
CA CYS A 90 -5.10 -1.83 10.08
C CYS A 90 -4.74 -3.28 9.73
N ILE A 91 -3.63 -3.50 9.05
CA ILE A 91 -3.12 -4.85 8.75
C ILE A 91 -2.76 -5.63 10.03
N ILE A 92 -2.12 -4.97 11.01
CA ILE A 92 -1.81 -5.61 12.31
C ILE A 92 -3.11 -5.95 13.06
N ILE A 93 -4.08 -5.03 13.08
CA ILE A 93 -5.39 -5.26 13.69
C ILE A 93 -6.10 -6.43 13.01
N PHE A 94 -6.09 -6.48 11.68
CA PHE A 94 -6.66 -7.58 10.90
C PHE A 94 -6.00 -8.93 11.25
N ALA A 95 -4.67 -8.96 11.37
CA ALA A 95 -3.93 -10.17 11.68
C ALA A 95 -4.23 -10.71 13.08
N LEU A 96 -4.43 -9.82 14.06
CA LEU A 96 -4.76 -10.18 15.44
C LEU A 96 -6.25 -10.44 15.65
N SER A 97 -7.09 -10.00 14.70
CA SER A 97 -8.54 -10.16 14.77
C SER A 97 -8.96 -11.62 14.53
N LYS A 98 -9.85 -12.10 15.41
CA LYS A 98 -10.57 -13.37 15.23
C LYS A 98 -12.05 -13.15 14.91
N VAL A 99 -12.48 -11.89 14.75
CA VAL A 99 -13.88 -11.51 14.56
C VAL A 99 -14.07 -10.98 13.14
N PHE A 100 -14.97 -11.61 12.39
CA PHE A 100 -15.25 -11.26 10.99
C PHE A 100 -15.50 -9.77 10.78
N TRP A 101 -16.38 -9.17 11.59
CA TRP A 101 -16.73 -7.74 11.49
C TRP A 101 -15.54 -6.82 11.74
N LEU A 102 -14.67 -7.17 12.69
CA LEU A 102 -13.50 -6.36 13.01
C LEU A 102 -12.46 -6.45 11.88
N SER A 103 -12.29 -7.65 11.30
CA SER A 103 -11.47 -7.86 10.11
C SER A 103 -12.03 -7.13 8.89
N PHE A 104 -13.35 -7.13 8.68
CA PHE A 104 -14.01 -6.41 7.60
C PHE A 104 -13.79 -4.90 7.70
N VAL A 105 -14.01 -4.32 8.88
CA VAL A 105 -13.78 -2.87 9.10
C VAL A 105 -12.30 -2.53 8.94
N ALA A 106 -11.39 -3.36 9.44
CA ALA A 106 -9.95 -3.15 9.28
C ALA A 106 -9.54 -3.15 7.80
N LEU A 107 -10.05 -4.09 7.00
CA LEU A 107 -9.78 -4.15 5.56
C LEU A 107 -10.39 -2.99 4.78
N LEU A 108 -11.60 -2.56 5.17
CA LEU A 108 -12.24 -1.39 4.56
C LEU A 108 -11.43 -0.12 4.80
N VAL A 109 -10.97 0.10 6.04
CA VAL A 109 -10.13 1.25 6.37
C VAL A 109 -8.75 1.13 5.72
N SER A 110 -8.16 -0.08 5.65
CA SER A 110 -6.88 -0.26 4.97
C SER A 110 -7.01 0.05 3.48
N GLY A 111 -8.07 -0.41 2.81
CA GLY A 111 -8.34 -0.11 1.40
C GLY A 111 -8.53 1.40 1.17
N LEU A 112 -9.21 2.09 2.09
CA LEU A 112 -9.34 3.55 2.05
C LEU A 112 -7.98 4.25 2.11
N MET A 113 -7.12 3.85 3.03
CA MET A 113 -5.78 4.43 3.20
C MET A 113 -4.86 4.14 2.01
N ASP A 114 -4.91 2.91 1.48
CA ASP A 114 -4.14 2.51 0.31
C ASP A 114 -4.61 3.27 -0.95
N GLY A 115 -5.91 3.42 -1.15
CA GLY A 115 -6.44 4.18 -2.27
C GLY A 115 -5.98 5.65 -2.26
N ILE A 116 -5.91 6.28 -1.08
CA ILE A 116 -5.32 7.63 -0.96
C ILE A 116 -3.86 7.62 -1.40
N SER A 117 -3.07 6.64 -0.94
CA SER A 117 -1.66 6.46 -1.29
C SER A 117 -1.48 6.32 -2.81
N VAL A 118 -2.27 5.46 -3.46
CA VAL A 118 -2.24 5.24 -4.92
C VAL A 118 -2.57 6.51 -5.69
N VAL A 119 -3.59 7.26 -5.28
CA VAL A 119 -3.96 8.52 -5.95
C VAL A 119 -2.84 9.56 -5.82
N VAL A 120 -2.27 9.76 -4.61
CA VAL A 120 -1.13 10.68 -4.41
C VAL A 120 0.02 10.32 -5.35
N ARG A 121 0.40 9.03 -5.40
CA ARG A 121 1.50 8.55 -6.23
C ARG A 121 1.22 8.78 -7.72
N GLY A 122 0.01 8.47 -8.15
CA GLY A 122 -0.46 8.71 -9.50
C GLY A 122 -0.35 10.18 -9.88
N THR A 123 -0.83 11.08 -9.01
CA THR A 123 -0.74 12.54 -9.22
C THR A 123 0.71 13.03 -9.26
N ILE A 124 1.57 12.56 -8.36
CA ILE A 124 3.00 12.93 -8.34
C ILE A 124 3.69 12.54 -9.66
N LEU A 125 3.49 11.30 -10.09
CA LEU A 125 4.04 10.80 -11.35
C LEU A 125 3.51 11.59 -12.53
N GLN A 126 2.22 11.94 -12.54
CA GLN A 126 1.62 12.71 -13.62
C GLN A 126 2.14 14.16 -13.66
N LEU A 127 2.28 14.82 -12.51
CA LEU A 127 2.73 16.22 -12.44
C LEU A 127 4.23 16.39 -12.69
N LYS A 128 5.06 15.43 -12.29
CA LYS A 128 6.53 15.52 -12.49
C LYS A 128 6.96 14.98 -13.84
N THR A 129 6.16 14.15 -14.51
CA THR A 129 6.56 13.55 -15.79
C THR A 129 6.18 14.43 -16.97
N PRO A 130 7.13 14.77 -17.87
CA PRO A 130 6.84 15.44 -19.13
C PRO A 130 5.83 14.67 -20.00
N ASP A 131 4.88 15.37 -20.64
CA ASP A 131 3.79 14.75 -21.41
C ASP A 131 4.30 13.82 -22.53
N ASP A 132 5.45 14.11 -23.14
CA ASP A 132 6.09 13.31 -24.18
C ASP A 132 6.66 11.97 -23.67
N LYS A 133 6.93 11.86 -22.36
CA LYS A 133 7.51 10.67 -21.72
C LYS A 133 6.55 9.96 -20.76
N ARG A 134 5.36 10.51 -20.55
CA ARG A 134 4.35 10.02 -19.59
C ARG A 134 4.03 8.55 -19.77
N GLY A 135 3.75 8.10 -20.99
CA GLY A 135 3.50 6.69 -21.28
C GLY A 135 4.68 5.78 -20.91
N ARG A 136 5.92 6.21 -21.20
CA ARG A 136 7.13 5.44 -20.92
C ARG A 136 7.45 5.36 -19.42
N VAL A 137 7.20 6.43 -18.67
CA VAL A 137 7.38 6.45 -17.22
C VAL A 137 6.31 5.64 -16.53
N MET A 138 5.05 5.74 -16.98
CA MET A 138 3.97 4.91 -16.43
C MET A 138 4.20 3.42 -16.67
N SER A 139 4.72 3.00 -17.84
CA SER A 139 5.08 1.59 -18.06
C SER A 139 6.16 1.10 -17.08
N VAL A 140 7.19 1.92 -16.81
CA VAL A 140 8.24 1.57 -15.83
C VAL A 140 7.65 1.49 -14.43
N ASN A 141 6.80 2.45 -14.05
CA ASN A 141 6.11 2.46 -12.78
C ASN A 141 5.26 1.20 -12.59
N SER A 142 4.45 0.84 -13.59
CA SER A 142 3.65 -0.38 -13.56
C SER A 142 4.51 -1.64 -13.46
N MET A 143 5.64 -1.71 -14.17
CA MET A 143 6.58 -2.83 -14.01
C MET A 143 7.10 -2.94 -12.58
N PHE A 144 7.49 -1.82 -11.97
CA PHE A 144 7.95 -1.81 -10.58
C PHE A 144 6.85 -2.24 -9.62
N ILE A 145 5.63 -1.70 -9.74
CA ILE A 145 4.50 -2.05 -8.87
C ILE A 145 4.17 -3.54 -8.98
N ASN A 146 4.00 -4.05 -10.20
CA ASN A 146 3.67 -5.47 -10.41
C ASN A 146 4.79 -6.39 -9.90
N SER A 147 6.06 -6.09 -10.23
CA SER A 147 7.19 -6.91 -9.75
C SER A 147 7.28 -6.95 -8.23
N SER A 148 6.95 -5.84 -7.57
CA SER A 148 7.03 -5.71 -6.11
C SER A 148 5.86 -6.40 -5.41
N ASN A 149 4.67 -6.35 -6.02
CA ASN A 149 3.51 -7.11 -5.55
C ASN A 149 3.82 -8.62 -5.63
N GLU A 150 4.33 -9.12 -6.76
CA GLU A 150 4.74 -10.53 -6.91
C GLU A 150 5.81 -10.94 -5.89
N LEU A 151 6.85 -10.12 -5.71
CA LEU A 151 7.90 -10.34 -4.70
C LEU A 151 7.32 -10.39 -3.27
N GLY A 152 6.41 -9.48 -2.94
CA GLY A 152 5.79 -9.44 -1.61
C GLY A 152 4.86 -10.61 -1.35
N GLN A 153 4.13 -11.07 -2.37
CA GLN A 153 3.31 -12.28 -2.29
C GLN A 153 4.19 -13.53 -2.10
N PHE A 154 5.33 -13.60 -2.79
CA PHE A 154 6.31 -14.67 -2.60
C PHE A 154 6.89 -14.67 -1.18
N GLU A 155 7.38 -13.52 -0.70
CA GLU A 155 7.90 -13.38 0.67
C GLU A 155 6.84 -13.77 1.70
N SER A 156 5.62 -13.25 1.56
CA SER A 156 4.51 -13.55 2.47
C SER A 156 4.15 -15.03 2.45
N GLY A 157 4.22 -15.70 1.29
CA GLY A 157 3.99 -17.14 1.18
C GLY A 157 5.07 -17.97 1.89
N VAL A 158 6.34 -17.59 1.73
CA VAL A 158 7.47 -18.24 2.41
C VAL A 158 7.39 -18.03 3.92
N MET A 159 7.13 -16.81 4.37
CA MET A 159 7.01 -16.48 5.78
C MET A 159 5.77 -17.11 6.42
N ALA A 160 4.65 -17.19 5.71
CA ALA A 160 3.47 -17.90 6.20
C ALA A 160 3.74 -19.39 6.41
N ARG A 161 4.57 -20.01 5.57
CA ARG A 161 4.99 -21.42 5.73
C ARG A 161 5.92 -21.63 6.92
N TRP A 162 6.82 -20.68 7.20
CA TRP A 162 7.84 -20.82 8.26
C TRP A 162 7.35 -20.35 9.64
N LEU A 163 6.71 -19.18 9.69
CA LEU A 163 6.30 -18.49 10.92
C LEU A 163 4.81 -18.66 11.21
N GLY A 164 4.04 -19.17 10.25
CA GLY A 164 2.58 -19.19 10.29
C GLY A 164 1.96 -17.91 9.72
N VAL A 165 0.68 -18.01 9.42
CA VAL A 165 -0.07 -16.98 8.68
C VAL A 165 -0.20 -15.68 9.49
N VAL A 166 -0.58 -15.78 10.77
CA VAL A 166 -0.75 -14.59 11.64
C VAL A 166 0.57 -13.85 11.88
N PRO A 167 1.66 -14.52 12.33
CA PRO A 167 2.93 -13.82 12.58
C PRO A 167 3.54 -13.23 11.31
N SER A 168 3.36 -13.87 10.16
CA SER A 168 3.80 -13.33 8.87
C SER A 168 3.12 -12.01 8.53
N VAL A 169 1.80 -11.89 8.73
CA VAL A 169 1.06 -10.66 8.44
C VAL A 169 1.37 -9.56 9.47
N VAL A 170 1.51 -9.92 10.75
CA VAL A 170 1.94 -8.97 11.79
C VAL A 170 3.34 -8.44 11.49
N PHE A 171 4.27 -9.32 11.08
CA PHE A 171 5.62 -8.92 10.69
C PHE A 171 5.57 -7.94 9.51
N GLY A 172 4.76 -8.23 8.49
CA GLY A 172 4.56 -7.33 7.36
C GLY A 172 4.03 -5.96 7.74
N GLY A 173 2.96 -5.91 8.56
CA GLY A 173 2.41 -4.65 9.06
C GLY A 173 3.41 -3.84 9.90
N CYS A 174 4.15 -4.50 10.79
CA CYS A 174 5.21 -3.88 11.58
C CYS A 174 6.35 -3.35 10.70
N ALA A 175 6.76 -4.12 9.69
CA ALA A 175 7.81 -3.74 8.77
C ALA A 175 7.39 -2.53 7.91
N THR A 176 6.13 -2.47 7.47
CA THR A 176 5.55 -1.29 6.80
C THR A 176 5.61 -0.05 7.70
N ILE A 177 5.23 -0.16 8.97
CA ILE A 177 5.34 0.95 9.93
C ILE A 177 6.82 1.35 10.13
N ALA A 178 7.73 0.40 10.26
CA ALA A 178 9.16 0.67 10.42
C ALA A 178 9.72 1.42 9.20
N VAL A 179 9.35 1.04 7.98
CA VAL A 179 9.73 1.72 6.74
C VAL A 179 9.18 3.14 6.69
N VAL A 180 7.92 3.35 7.08
CA VAL A 180 7.30 4.67 7.19
C VAL A 180 8.09 5.55 8.17
N ILE A 181 8.38 5.04 9.37
CA ILE A 181 9.15 5.78 10.39
C ILE A 181 10.57 6.08 9.88
N PHE A 182 11.26 5.10 9.33
CA PHE A 182 12.62 5.27 8.82
C PHE A 182 12.68 6.32 7.71
N THR A 183 11.72 6.27 6.78
CA THR A 183 11.65 7.23 5.66
C THR A 183 11.20 8.60 6.13
N TRP A 184 10.37 8.70 7.17
CA TRP A 184 10.00 9.96 7.79
C TRP A 184 11.23 10.72 8.32
N PHE A 185 12.17 9.99 8.93
CA PHE A 185 13.43 10.58 9.41
C PHE A 185 14.45 10.82 8.28
N LYS A 186 14.58 9.90 7.33
CA LYS A 186 15.63 9.95 6.31
C LYS A 186 15.27 10.82 5.09
N ALA A 187 13.99 11.07 4.85
CA ALA A 187 13.51 11.83 3.70
C ALA A 187 12.62 13.04 4.09
N PRO A 188 13.18 14.05 4.76
CA PRO A 188 12.44 15.27 5.12
C PRO A 188 11.91 16.03 3.89
N ALA A 189 12.55 15.88 2.73
CA ALA A 189 12.08 16.42 1.45
C ALA A 189 10.71 15.86 1.03
N LEU A 190 10.40 14.59 1.36
CA LEU A 190 9.08 13.99 1.15
C LEU A 190 8.04 14.50 2.15
N ARG A 191 8.46 14.85 3.36
CA ARG A 191 7.57 15.42 4.39
C ARG A 191 7.14 16.85 4.07
N GLN A 192 8.00 17.63 3.43
CA GLN A 192 7.74 19.03 3.07
C GLN A 192 7.18 19.19 1.64
N MET A 193 6.93 18.08 0.93
CA MET A 193 6.32 18.14 -0.39
C MET A 193 4.89 18.67 -0.36
N GLU A 194 4.72 19.80 -1.03
CA GLU A 194 3.46 20.34 -1.50
C GLU A 194 3.61 20.57 -3.00
N TYR A 195 2.68 20.01 -3.79
CA TYR A 195 2.52 20.27 -5.22
C TYR A 195 1.36 21.22 -5.44
#